data_AF-A0A194PSP1-F1
#
_entry.id   AF-A0A194PSP1-F1
#
_cell.length_a   1.000
_cell.length_b   1.000
_cell.length_c   1.000
_cell.angle_alpha   90.00
_cell.angle_beta   90.00
_cell.angle_gamma   90.00
#
_symmetry.space_group_name_H-M   'P 1'
#
loop_
_entity.id
_entity.type
_entity.pdbx_description
1 polymer ?
#
loop_
_entity_poly.entity_id
_entity_poly.type
_entity_poly.pdbx_seq_one_letter_code
_entity_poly.pdbx_strand_id
1 'polypeptide(L)'
;MVSNISRPHILAIYKSLLRESQKFSNYNFRLYALRRVRDAFKEHKSLQDHKLIKKEYDFAKDNLEIIKRQVVIGEMYRTDKLVIENQQ
;
A
#
# COMPACT_ATOMS: atom_id res chain seq x y z
N MET A 1 -7.40 8.69 24.83
CA MET A 1 -7.41 9.92 24.00
C MET A 1 -7.35 9.51 22.54
N VAL A 2 -8.33 9.90 21.72
CA VAL A 2 -8.31 9.59 20.28
C VAL A 2 -7.24 10.48 19.64
N SER A 3 -6.13 9.88 19.20
CA SER A 3 -5.13 10.60 18.42
C SER A 3 -5.79 11.15 17.16
N ASN A 4 -5.85 12.47 17.03
CA ASN A 4 -6.45 13.12 15.87
C ASN A 4 -5.53 12.91 14.65
N ILE A 5 -5.95 12.05 13.72
CA ILE A 5 -5.17 11.74 12.52
C ILE A 5 -5.35 12.88 11.52
N SER A 6 -4.31 13.69 11.37
CA SER A 6 -4.32 14.82 10.46
C SER A 6 -3.96 14.41 9.02
N ARG A 7 -4.36 15.23 8.05
CA ARG A 7 -4.08 15.03 6.61
C ARG A 7 -2.62 14.69 6.28
N PRO A 8 -1.59 15.32 6.89
CA PRO A 8 -0.19 14.93 6.67
C PRO A 8 0.11 13.47 7.02
N HIS A 9 -0.45 12.94 8.11
CA HIS A 9 -0.27 11.54 8.49
C HIS A 9 -0.88 10.59 7.45
N ILE A 10 -2.07 10.93 6.93
CA ILE A 10 -2.75 10.17 5.86
C ILE A 10 -1.90 10.17 4.58
N LEU A 11 -1.35 11.32 4.19
CA LEU A 11 -0.50 11.42 3.00
C LEU A 11 0.85 10.70 3.19
N ALA A 12 1.40 10.72 4.39
CA ALA A 12 2.64 10.01 4.71
C ALA A 12 2.45 8.49 4.58
N ILE A 13 1.35 7.95 5.11
CA ILE A 13 1.08 6.52 5.01
C ILE A 13 0.75 6.09 3.58
N TYR A 14 0.00 6.91 2.83
CA TYR A 14 -0.25 6.68 1.40
C TYR A 14 1.05 6.56 0.60
N LYS A 15 1.97 7.52 0.79
CA LYS A 15 3.28 7.49 0.13
C LYS A 15 4.10 6.27 0.54
N SER A 16 4.03 5.88 1.81
CA SER A 16 4.75 4.71 2.33
C SER A 16 4.23 3.41 1.70
N LEU A 17 2.90 3.23 1.65
CA LEU A 17 2.27 2.08 0.98
C LEU A 17 2.65 1.99 -0.50
N LEU A 18 2.63 3.11 -1.23
CA LEU A 18 3.05 3.13 -2.63
C LEU A 18 4.52 2.76 -2.81
N ARG A 19 5.41 3.33 -1.99
CA ARG A 19 6.85 3.05 -2.05
C ARG A 19 7.17 1.59 -1.74
N GLU A 20 6.57 1.01 -0.70
CA GLU A 20 6.79 -0.39 -0.38
C GLU A 20 6.17 -1.31 -1.43
N SER A 21 5.00 -0.98 -1.97
CA SER A 21 4.36 -1.76 -3.06
C SER A 21 5.20 -1.80 -4.34
N GLN A 22 5.98 -0.76 -4.63
CA GLN A 22 6.88 -0.75 -5.79
C GLN A 22 8.02 -1.76 -5.68
N LYS A 23 8.38 -2.17 -4.46
CA LYS A 23 9.49 -3.09 -4.21
C LYS A 23 9.13 -4.56 -4.46
N PHE A 24 7.87 -4.89 -4.70
CA PHE A 24 7.51 -6.24 -5.10
C PHE A 24 8.24 -6.62 -6.39
N SER A 25 9.01 -7.70 -6.35
CA SER A 25 9.70 -8.28 -7.52
C SER A 25 8.70 -8.79 -8.56
N ASN A 26 7.66 -9.49 -8.11
CA ASN A 26 6.61 -10.04 -8.96
C ASN A 26 5.70 -8.93 -9.53
N TYR A 27 5.57 -8.91 -10.86
CA TYR A 27 4.76 -7.94 -11.61
C TYR A 27 3.31 -7.84 -11.13
N ASN A 28 2.64 -8.98 -10.98
CA ASN A 28 1.22 -9.03 -10.66
C ASN A 28 0.96 -8.45 -9.27
N PHE A 29 1.79 -8.80 -8.28
CA PHE A 29 1.70 -8.27 -6.93
C PHE A 29 2.01 -6.77 -6.88
N ARG A 30 3.06 -6.32 -7.59
CA ARG A 30 3.42 -4.90 -7.69
C ARG A 30 2.27 -4.07 -8.24
N LEU A 31 1.70 -4.47 -9.38
CA LEU A 31 0.61 -3.72 -10.01
C LEU A 31 -0.69 -3.80 -9.22
N TYR A 32 -1.02 -4.97 -8.67
CA TYR A 32 -2.21 -5.12 -7.84
C TYR A 32 -2.13 -4.23 -6.60
N ALA A 33 -1.03 -4.28 -5.85
CA ALA A 33 -0.86 -3.50 -4.64
C ALA A 33 -0.92 -1.98 -4.94
N LEU A 34 -0.23 -1.52 -5.98
CA LEU A 34 -0.27 -0.11 -6.40
C LEU A 34 -1.69 0.37 -6.74
N ARG A 35 -2.42 -0.42 -7.54
CA ARG A 35 -3.80 -0.10 -7.91
C ARG A 35 -4.71 -0.11 -6.69
N ARG A 36 -4.66 -1.17 -5.88
CA ARG A 36 -5.52 -1.33 -4.71
C ARG A 36 -5.32 -0.21 -3.68
N VAL A 37 -4.06 0.20 -3.45
CA VAL A 37 -3.75 1.35 -2.58
C VAL A 37 -4.34 2.64 -3.15
N ARG A 38 -4.18 2.91 -4.45
CA ARG A 38 -4.77 4.11 -5.07
C ARG A 38 -6.30 4.12 -4.98
N ASP A 39 -6.93 3.00 -5.29
CA ASP A 39 -8.38 2.87 -5.30
C ASP A 39 -8.95 3.03 -3.89
N ALA A 40 -8.35 2.40 -2.87
CA ALA A 40 -8.79 2.51 -1.48
C ALA A 40 -8.74 3.96 -0.97
N PHE A 41 -7.65 4.69 -1.25
CA PHE A 41 -7.53 6.09 -0.82
C PHE A 41 -8.47 7.03 -1.60
N LYS A 42 -8.78 6.70 -2.86
CA LYS A 42 -9.75 7.45 -3.66
C LYS A 42 -11.19 7.23 -3.16
N GLU A 43 -11.54 5.99 -2.84
CA GLU A 43 -12.84 5.58 -2.28
C GLU A 43 -13.13 6.31 -0.96
N HIS A 44 -12.13 6.41 -0.07
CA HIS A 44 -12.29 7.03 1.25
C HIS A 44 -11.94 8.54 1.29
N LYS A 45 -11.74 9.19 0.13
CA LYS A 45 -11.29 10.59 0.07
C LYS A 45 -12.25 11.57 0.76
N SER A 46 -13.55 11.30 0.71
CA SER A 46 -14.60 12.17 1.25
C SER A 46 -15.04 11.79 2.67
N LEU A 47 -14.34 10.86 3.32
CA LEU A 47 -14.67 10.40 4.67
C LEU A 47 -14.41 11.53 5.69
N GLN A 48 -15.41 11.86 6.50
CA GLN A 48 -15.34 12.93 7.51
C GLN A 48 -15.43 12.42 8.96
N ASP A 49 -15.92 11.20 9.17
CA ASP A 49 -16.01 10.62 10.52
C ASP A 49 -14.63 10.24 11.03
N HIS A 50 -14.19 10.90 12.10
CA HIS A 50 -12.91 10.70 12.75
C HIS A 50 -12.70 9.26 13.25
N LYS A 51 -13.77 8.56 13.66
CA LYS A 51 -13.67 7.16 14.10
C LYS A 51 -13.36 6.24 12.92
N LEU A 52 -14.04 6.45 11.79
CA LEU A 52 -13.80 5.71 10.56
C LEU A 52 -12.42 6.04 9.97
N ILE A 53 -12.02 7.32 9.97
CA ILE A 53 -10.67 7.73 9.53
C ILE A 53 -9.61 6.99 10.33
N LYS A 54 -9.78 6.91 11.66
CA LYS A 54 -8.85 6.17 12.51
C LYS A 54 -8.81 4.69 12.18
N LYS A 55 -9.98 4.06 12.03
CA LYS A 55 -10.07 2.65 11.65
C LYS A 55 -9.34 2.36 10.34
N GLU A 56 -9.59 3.15 9.30
CA GLU A 56 -8.94 2.96 7.98
C GLU A 56 -7.45 3.28 8.02
N TYR A 57 -7.03 4.24 8.84
CA TYR A 57 -5.62 4.55 9.04
C TYR A 57 -4.86 3.41 9.75
N ASP A 58 -5.45 2.83 10.80
CA ASP A 58 -4.88 1.68 11.50
C ASP A 58 -4.83 0.46 10.57
N PHE A 59 -5.88 0.22 9.78
CA PHE A 59 -5.88 -0.79 8.72
C PHE A 59 -4.76 -0.56 7.70
N ALA A 60 -4.54 0.69 7.27
CA ALA A 60 -3.45 1.03 6.36
C ALA A 60 -2.06 0.75 6.97
N LYS A 61 -1.88 0.94 8.28
CA LYS A 61 -0.63 0.61 8.99
C LYS A 61 -0.39 -0.90 9.01
N ASP A 62 -1.41 -1.68 9.32
CA ASP A 62 -1.30 -3.14 9.34
C ASP A 62 -0.95 -3.68 7.95
N ASN A 63 -1.59 -3.15 6.91
CA ASN A 63 -1.28 -3.49 5.53
C ASN A 63 0.14 -3.07 5.12
N LEU A 64 0.65 -1.92 5.59
CA LEU A 64 2.03 -1.53 5.32
C LEU A 64 3.02 -2.55 5.85
N GLU A 65 2.80 -3.07 7.06
CA GLU A 65 3.66 -4.10 7.65
C GLU A 65 3.53 -5.45 6.91
N ILE A 66 2.33 -5.79 6.44
CA ILE A 66 2.14 -6.96 5.57
C ILE A 66 2.93 -6.80 4.27
N ILE A 67 2.80 -5.67 3.58
CA ILE A 67 3.50 -5.41 2.32
C ILE A 67 5.01 -5.51 2.53
N LYS A 68 5.56 -4.89 3.58
CA LYS A 68 7.00 -4.98 3.89
C LYS A 68 7.48 -6.43 4.04
N ARG A 69 6.75 -7.27 4.79
CA ARG A 69 7.09 -8.69 4.95
C ARG A 69 6.99 -9.45 3.63
N GLN A 70 5.93 -9.22 2.87
CA GLN A 70 5.70 -9.90 1.60
C GLN A 70 6.71 -9.49 0.53
N VAL A 71 7.18 -8.23 0.54
CA VAL A 71 8.29 -7.79 -0.30
C VAL A 71 9.53 -8.62 0.03
N VAL A 72 9.93 -8.72 1.31
CA VAL A 72 11.11 -9.51 1.69
C VAL A 72 10.98 -10.98 1.29
N ILE A 73 9.82 -11.60 1.48
CA ILE A 73 9.58 -13.00 1.05
C ILE A 73 9.66 -13.12 -0.48
N GLY A 74 9.04 -12.20 -1.22
CA GLY A 74 9.08 -12.17 -2.68
C GLY A 74 10.47 -11.90 -3.24
N GLU A 75 11.37 -11.29 -2.45
CA GLU A 75 12.79 -11.12 -2.76
C GLU A 75 13.59 -12.41 -2.52
N MET A 76 13.28 -13.15 -1.45
CA MET A 76 13.94 -14.43 -1.13
C MET A 76 13.60 -15.54 -2.15
N TYR A 77 12.36 -15.52 -2.68
CA TYR A 77 11.85 -16.52 -3.61
C TYR A 77 11.46 -15.88 -4.95
N ARG A 78 12.37 -15.08 -5.52
CA ARG A 78 12.17 -14.45 -6.82
C ARG A 78 12.06 -15.49 -7.94
N THR A 79 11.20 -15.18 -8.92
CA THR A 79 11.09 -15.91 -10.18
C THR A 79 11.51 -15.02 -11.34
N ASP A 80 11.69 -15.62 -12.51
CA ASP A 80 11.93 -14.87 -13.73
C ASP A 80 10.78 -13.90 -14.04
N LYS A 81 11.13 -12.81 -14.72
CA LYS A 81 10.16 -11.81 -15.17
C LYS A 81 9.21 -12.40 -16.20
N LEU A 82 7.99 -11.88 -16.22
CA LEU A 82 7.00 -12.27 -17.23
C LEU A 82 7.43 -11.75 -18.61
N VAL A 83 6.98 -12.41 -19.68
CA VAL A 83 7.25 -12.00 -21.08
C VAL A 83 6.82 -10.55 -21.33
N ILE A 84 5.71 -10.12 -20.73
CA ILE A 84 5.17 -8.75 -20.85
C ILE A 84 6.03 -7.68 -20.16
N GLU A 85 6.97 -8.07 -19.30
CA GLU A 85 7.94 -7.15 -18.68
C GLU A 85 9.16 -6.91 -19.58
N ASN A 86 9.35 -7.73 -20.61
CA ASN A 86 10.44 -7.64 -21.58
C ASN A 86 10.00 -6.86 -22.81
N GLN A 87 9.49 -5.64 -22.62
CA GLN A 87 9.29 -4.72 -23.74
C GLN A 87 10.61 -4.00 -24.02
N GLN A 88 11.17 -4.29 -25.20
CA GLN A 88 12.25 -3.53 -25.83
C GLN A 88 11.80 -2.11 -26.17
#